data_AF-A0A398CMY2-F1
#
_entry.id   AF-A0A398CMY2-F1
#
_cell.length_a   1.000
_cell.length_b   1.000
_cell.length_c   1.000
_cell.angle_alpha   90.00
_cell.angle_beta   90.00
_cell.angle_gamma   90.00
#
_symmetry.space_group_name_H-M   'P 1'
#
loop_
_entity.id
_entity.type
_entity.pdbx_description
1 polymer ?
#
loop_
_entity_poly.entity_id
_entity_poly.type
_entity_poly.pdbx_seq_one_letter_code
_entity_poly.pdbx_strand_id
1 'polypeptide(L)'
;MGEAGLPFRRHPDVGPSGKVTIMGPSRCNAERMAAYASRRNSSVPDLAHAYLRFGAEYGVRGDVAYCQALYDTRAWTTEPAGSPWKPLALSSGRSVSDEASVEQHIQLLHAFAANKSAGYEESAEVAERRSRMERAGWLGTVRHWEDLNGKWQLPGSKYGQDIVAIWRGMMEWSGKGEVHVDIETQQTPEDRSLGDTKTGSIMSRVSRFRAARTCYG
;
A
#
# COMPACT_ATOMS: atom_id res chain seq x y z
N MET A 1 27.62 25.17 0.04
CA MET A 1 27.01 24.87 -1.27
C MET A 1 25.62 24.33 -0.98
N GLY A 2 24.57 25.12 -1.20
CA GLY A 2 23.20 24.67 -0.97
C GLY A 2 22.76 23.72 -2.07
N GLU A 3 22.20 22.57 -1.71
CA GLU A 3 21.56 21.67 -2.68
C GLU A 3 20.42 22.44 -3.36
N ALA A 4 20.55 22.68 -4.67
CA ALA A 4 19.46 23.18 -5.48
C ALA A 4 18.34 22.13 -5.48
N GLY A 5 17.24 22.44 -4.78
CA GLY A 5 16.05 21.61 -4.77
C GLY A 5 15.54 21.41 -6.20
N LEU A 6 15.46 20.15 -6.64
CA LEU A 6 14.88 19.81 -7.93
C LEU A 6 13.45 20.39 -8.03
N PRO A 7 13.05 21.00 -9.16
CA PRO A 7 11.79 21.73 -9.30
C PRO A 7 10.53 20.85 -9.28
N PHE A 8 10.69 19.53 -9.16
CA PHE A 8 9.60 18.57 -9.16
C PHE A 8 9.37 18.02 -7.76
N ARG A 9 8.10 17.84 -7.37
CA ARG A 9 7.76 17.15 -6.12
C ARG A 9 8.42 15.77 -6.15
N ARG A 10 9.18 15.43 -5.10
CA ARG A 10 9.65 14.07 -4.91
C ARG A 10 8.43 13.19 -4.66
N HIS A 11 8.25 12.17 -5.48
CA HIS A 11 7.27 11.11 -5.25
C HIS A 11 8.01 9.94 -4.59
N PRO A 12 7.94 9.77 -3.26
CA PRO A 12 8.64 8.68 -2.56
C PRO A 12 8.22 7.28 -3.05
N ASP A 13 7.04 7.18 -3.68
CA ASP A 13 6.46 5.93 -4.15
C ASP A 13 6.91 5.54 -5.56
N VAL A 14 7.72 6.40 -6.19
CA VAL A 14 8.17 6.27 -7.56
C VAL A 14 9.69 6.33 -7.56
N GLY A 15 10.33 5.27 -8.05
CA GLY A 15 11.77 5.23 -8.20
C GLY A 15 12.26 6.23 -9.25
N PRO A 16 13.58 6.50 -9.34
CA PRO A 16 14.16 7.39 -10.36
C PRO A 16 13.79 7.04 -11.81
N SER A 17 13.40 5.78 -12.04
CA SER A 17 12.94 5.24 -13.33
C SER A 17 11.49 5.58 -13.68
N GLY A 18 10.73 6.22 -12.79
CA GLY A 18 9.29 6.45 -12.96
C GLY A 18 8.40 5.26 -12.60
N LYS A 19 8.99 4.13 -12.17
CA LYS A 19 8.29 2.91 -11.76
C LYS A 19 7.86 2.94 -10.30
N VAL A 20 6.80 2.22 -9.96
CA VAL A 20 6.24 2.22 -8.61
C VAL A 20 6.99 1.26 -7.70
N THR A 21 7.45 1.70 -6.53
CA THR A 21 8.23 0.86 -5.61
C THR A 21 7.38 -0.21 -4.93
N ILE A 22 7.94 -1.39 -4.67
CA ILE A 22 7.32 -2.44 -3.83
C ILE A 22 7.42 -2.05 -2.35
N MET A 23 8.59 -1.53 -1.95
CA MET A 23 8.84 -1.07 -0.59
C MET A 23 8.32 0.35 -0.36
N GLY A 24 7.95 0.64 0.88
CA GLY A 24 7.49 1.95 1.33
C GLY A 24 6.13 1.89 2.05
N PRO A 25 5.68 3.02 2.61
CA PRO A 25 4.39 3.09 3.28
C PRO A 25 3.23 3.04 2.27
N SER A 26 2.12 2.45 2.69
CA SER A 26 0.85 2.54 1.95
C SER A 26 0.35 3.99 1.87
N ARG A 27 -0.35 4.32 0.78
CA ARG A 27 -0.96 5.66 0.56
C ARG A 27 -2.48 5.65 0.64
N CYS A 28 -3.09 4.47 0.55
CA CYS A 28 -4.52 4.25 0.65
C CYS A 28 -4.91 3.72 2.04
N ASN A 29 -6.09 4.08 2.54
CA ASN A 29 -6.66 3.48 3.75
C ASN A 29 -7.54 2.26 3.43
N ALA A 30 -7.85 1.47 4.45
CA ALA A 30 -8.54 0.20 4.29
C ALA A 30 -9.98 0.38 3.81
N GLU A 31 -10.65 1.43 4.27
CA GLU A 31 -12.04 1.74 3.92
C GLU A 31 -12.17 2.01 2.42
N ARG A 32 -11.26 2.82 1.87
CA ARG A 32 -11.20 3.09 0.42
C ARG A 32 -10.84 1.84 -0.37
N MET A 33 -9.88 1.04 0.11
CA MET A 33 -9.50 -0.23 -0.54
C MET A 33 -10.69 -1.19 -0.63
N ALA A 34 -11.37 -1.42 0.49
CA ALA A 34 -12.55 -2.29 0.57
C ALA A 34 -13.68 -1.77 -0.31
N ALA A 35 -14.02 -0.48 -0.21
CA ALA A 35 -15.10 0.10 -0.99
C ALA A 35 -14.81 0.08 -2.50
N TYR A 36 -13.56 0.29 -2.91
CA TYR A 36 -13.14 0.17 -4.31
C TYR A 36 -13.29 -1.26 -4.83
N ALA A 37 -12.91 -2.26 -4.02
CA ALA A 37 -13.07 -3.68 -4.35
C ALA A 37 -14.54 -4.09 -4.46
N SER A 38 -15.40 -3.62 -3.53
CA SER A 38 -16.82 -3.95 -3.48
C SER A 38 -17.60 -3.55 -4.73
N ARG A 39 -17.10 -2.58 -5.52
CA ARG A 39 -17.68 -2.21 -6.82
C ARG A 39 -17.66 -3.34 -7.84
N ARG A 40 -16.67 -4.22 -7.74
CA ARG A 40 -16.51 -5.38 -8.64
C ARG A 40 -17.14 -6.63 -8.05
N ASN A 41 -17.04 -6.80 -6.73
CA ASN A 41 -17.61 -7.93 -6.02
C ASN A 41 -18.02 -7.52 -4.60
N SER A 42 -19.33 -7.51 -4.31
CA SER A 42 -19.87 -7.18 -2.99
C SER A 42 -19.50 -8.19 -1.91
N SER A 43 -19.06 -9.40 -2.30
CA SER A 43 -18.65 -10.47 -1.39
C SER A 43 -17.14 -10.54 -1.21
N VAL A 44 -16.42 -9.44 -1.45
CA VAL A 44 -14.98 -9.37 -1.22
C VAL A 44 -14.66 -9.67 0.27
N PRO A 45 -13.66 -10.50 0.56
CA PRO A 45 -13.20 -10.70 1.94
C PRO A 45 -12.68 -9.40 2.57
N ASP A 46 -12.93 -9.23 3.86
CA ASP A 46 -12.43 -8.09 4.65
C ASP A 46 -10.95 -8.30 5.00
N LEU A 47 -10.08 -8.03 4.02
CA LEU A 47 -8.62 -8.21 4.15
C LEU A 47 -7.84 -6.91 4.02
N ALA A 48 -8.50 -5.77 3.75
CA ALA A 48 -7.82 -4.50 3.48
C ALA A 48 -6.96 -4.05 4.67
N HIS A 49 -7.48 -4.17 5.90
CA HIS A 49 -6.72 -3.88 7.12
C HIS A 49 -5.51 -4.81 7.30
N ALA A 50 -5.64 -6.10 6.99
CA ALA A 50 -4.54 -7.06 7.07
C ALA A 50 -3.39 -6.67 6.13
N TYR A 51 -3.72 -6.28 4.88
CA TYR A 51 -2.71 -5.79 3.93
C TYR A 51 -1.98 -4.55 4.41
N LEU A 52 -2.69 -3.58 5.03
CA LEU A 52 -2.05 -2.39 5.58
C LEU A 52 -1.16 -2.72 6.79
N ARG A 53 -1.65 -3.58 7.69
CA ARG A 53 -0.92 -3.99 8.90
C ARG A 53 0.38 -4.72 8.55
N PHE A 54 0.29 -5.80 7.78
CA PHE A 54 1.47 -6.54 7.35
C PHE A 54 2.34 -5.71 6.39
N GLY A 55 1.75 -4.91 5.50
CA GLY A 55 2.52 -3.98 4.68
C GLY A 55 3.42 -3.07 5.52
N ALA A 56 2.87 -2.45 6.57
CA ALA A 56 3.64 -1.62 7.49
C ALA A 56 4.74 -2.40 8.24
N GLU A 57 4.41 -3.60 8.74
CA GLU A 57 5.33 -4.46 9.48
C GLU A 57 6.56 -4.89 8.65
N TYR A 58 6.32 -5.28 7.40
CA TYR A 58 7.37 -5.75 6.48
C TYR A 58 7.95 -4.62 5.61
N GLY A 59 7.46 -3.38 5.74
CA GLY A 59 7.87 -2.24 4.91
C GLY A 59 7.46 -2.32 3.44
N VAL A 60 6.43 -3.11 3.13
CA VAL A 60 5.86 -3.32 1.80
C VAL A 60 4.63 -2.43 1.61
N ARG A 61 4.43 -1.92 0.40
CA ARG A 61 3.23 -1.16 0.03
C ARG A 61 1.99 -2.06 -0.01
N GLY A 62 1.36 -2.23 1.15
CA GLY A 62 0.19 -3.07 1.36
C GLY A 62 -1.02 -2.65 0.51
N ASP A 63 -1.18 -1.35 0.25
CA ASP A 63 -2.21 -0.82 -0.64
C ASP A 63 -2.07 -1.35 -2.08
N VAL A 64 -0.85 -1.41 -2.61
CA VAL A 64 -0.60 -1.94 -3.96
C VAL A 64 -0.63 -3.48 -3.96
N ALA A 65 -0.17 -4.13 -2.89
CA ALA A 65 -0.28 -5.59 -2.73
C ALA A 65 -1.74 -6.07 -2.70
N TYR A 66 -2.63 -5.29 -2.10
CA TYR A 66 -4.07 -5.54 -2.19
C TYR A 66 -4.60 -5.43 -3.63
N CYS A 67 -4.12 -4.46 -4.41
CA CYS A 67 -4.44 -4.35 -5.84
C CYS A 67 -3.94 -5.56 -6.65
N GLN A 68 -2.78 -6.11 -6.29
CA GLN A 68 -2.28 -7.35 -6.87
C GLN A 68 -3.22 -8.54 -6.56
N ALA A 69 -3.68 -8.67 -5.32
CA ALA A 69 -4.65 -9.70 -4.95
C ALA A 69 -5.99 -9.53 -5.68
N LEU A 70 -6.49 -8.30 -5.80
CA LEU A 70 -7.67 -7.97 -6.61
C LEU A 70 -7.51 -8.40 -8.07
N TYR A 71 -6.34 -8.18 -8.66
CA TYR A 71 -6.06 -8.58 -10.04
C TYR A 71 -6.00 -10.11 -10.17
N ASP A 72 -5.19 -10.76 -9.34
CA ASP A 72 -4.93 -12.20 -9.42
C ASP A 72 -6.19 -13.04 -9.18
N THR A 73 -7.09 -12.59 -8.29
CA THR A 73 -8.35 -13.27 -7.94
C THR A 73 -9.56 -12.84 -8.78
N ARG A 74 -9.39 -11.86 -9.68
CA ARG A 74 -10.49 -11.14 -10.33
C ARG A 74 -11.51 -10.59 -9.32
N ALA A 75 -11.03 -9.93 -8.28
CA ALA A 75 -11.82 -9.49 -7.14
C ALA A 75 -12.57 -10.63 -6.44
N TRP A 76 -11.88 -11.76 -6.21
CA TRP A 76 -12.41 -12.94 -5.54
C TRP A 76 -13.67 -13.56 -6.20
N THR A 77 -13.89 -13.31 -7.50
CA THR A 77 -15.00 -13.94 -8.24
C THR A 77 -14.61 -15.26 -8.89
N THR A 78 -13.33 -15.63 -8.87
CA THR A 78 -12.84 -16.82 -9.57
C THR A 78 -11.74 -17.47 -8.77
N GLU A 79 -11.83 -18.79 -8.62
CA GLU A 79 -10.71 -19.59 -8.11
C GLU A 79 -9.51 -19.40 -9.06
N PRO A 80 -8.32 -19.13 -8.52
CA PRO A 80 -7.16 -18.78 -9.34
C PRO A 80 -6.75 -19.97 -10.22
N ALA A 81 -7.21 -19.95 -11.46
CA ALA A 81 -6.84 -20.95 -12.45
C ALA A 81 -5.38 -20.77 -12.84
N GLY A 82 -4.60 -21.84 -12.74
CA GLY A 82 -3.30 -21.85 -13.39
C GLY A 82 -2.54 -23.14 -13.15
N SER A 83 -1.23 -23.04 -13.38
CA SER A 83 -0.44 -24.18 -13.83
C SER A 83 0.65 -24.51 -12.80
N PRO A 84 0.91 -25.80 -12.52
CA PRO A 84 1.87 -26.24 -11.50
C PRO A 84 3.32 -25.76 -11.71
N TRP A 85 3.67 -25.30 -12.91
CA TRP A 85 4.99 -24.74 -13.24
C TRP A 85 5.18 -23.26 -12.87
N LYS A 86 4.21 -22.65 -12.14
CA LYS A 86 4.16 -21.21 -11.84
C LYS A 86 4.27 -20.94 -10.33
N PRO A 87 5.45 -21.12 -9.73
CA PRO A 87 5.62 -21.34 -8.29
C PRO A 87 5.05 -20.26 -7.38
N LEU A 88 4.85 -19.04 -7.89
CA LEU A 88 4.43 -17.86 -7.15
C LEU A 88 3.09 -17.29 -7.64
N ALA A 89 2.35 -18.01 -8.49
CA ALA A 89 0.99 -17.61 -8.82
C ALA A 89 0.02 -18.17 -7.78
N LEU A 90 -1.12 -17.50 -7.55
CA LEU A 90 -2.22 -18.07 -6.75
C LEU A 90 -2.58 -19.49 -7.22
N SER A 91 -2.44 -19.74 -8.52
CA SER A 91 -2.67 -21.04 -9.13
C SER A 91 -1.72 -22.16 -8.74
N SER A 92 -0.67 -21.88 -7.99
CA SER A 92 0.22 -22.88 -7.40
C SER A 92 -0.08 -23.15 -5.93
N GLY A 93 -1.35 -22.98 -5.56
CA GLY A 93 -1.89 -23.30 -4.24
C GLY A 93 -1.76 -22.18 -3.21
N ARG A 94 -1.31 -20.98 -3.60
CA ARG A 94 -1.32 -19.82 -2.69
C ARG A 94 -2.75 -19.31 -2.58
N SER A 95 -3.26 -19.20 -1.36
CA SER A 95 -4.51 -18.50 -1.06
C SER A 95 -4.28 -17.01 -0.78
N VAL A 96 -5.34 -16.21 -0.88
CA VAL A 96 -5.43 -14.84 -0.32
C VAL A 96 -6.84 -14.67 0.25
N SER A 97 -7.26 -15.60 1.10
CA SER A 97 -8.62 -15.70 1.67
C SER A 97 -8.71 -15.30 3.13
N ASP A 98 -7.58 -15.25 3.82
CA ASP A 98 -7.47 -15.04 5.27
C ASP A 98 -6.19 -14.24 5.60
N GLU A 99 -6.06 -13.80 6.85
CA GLU A 99 -4.91 -12.99 7.28
C GLU A 99 -3.56 -13.71 7.12
N ALA A 100 -3.49 -15.01 7.41
CA ALA A 100 -2.25 -15.76 7.31
C ALA A 100 -1.74 -15.80 5.86
N SER A 101 -2.64 -16.01 4.90
CA SER A 101 -2.32 -16.00 3.48
C SER A 101 -1.94 -14.60 2.95
N VAL A 102 -2.49 -13.53 3.55
CA VAL A 102 -2.07 -12.14 3.29
C VAL A 102 -0.64 -11.90 3.79
N GLU A 103 -0.31 -12.38 4.99
CA GLU A 103 1.05 -12.26 5.51
C GLU A 103 2.07 -12.94 4.61
N GLN A 104 1.79 -14.19 4.21
CA GLN A 104 2.66 -14.94 3.28
C GLN A 104 2.83 -14.20 1.96
N HIS A 105 1.77 -13.59 1.44
CA HIS A 105 1.84 -12.77 0.23
C HIS A 105 2.82 -11.59 0.41
N ILE A 106 2.71 -10.87 1.52
CA ILE A 106 3.58 -9.73 1.85
C ILE A 106 5.03 -10.18 2.07
N GLN A 107 5.26 -11.30 2.76
CA GLN A 107 6.60 -11.88 2.95
C GLN A 107 7.31 -12.17 1.62
N LEU A 108 6.59 -12.72 0.64
CA LEU A 108 7.15 -12.98 -0.70
C LEU A 108 7.51 -11.70 -1.45
N LEU A 109 6.67 -10.67 -1.39
CA LEU A 109 6.96 -9.35 -1.98
C LEU A 109 8.18 -8.70 -1.32
N HIS A 110 8.30 -8.80 0.00
CA HIS A 110 9.47 -8.34 0.73
C HIS A 110 10.75 -9.08 0.28
N ALA A 111 10.69 -10.41 0.14
CA ALA A 111 11.82 -11.22 -0.33
C ALA A 111 12.28 -10.82 -1.74
N PHE A 112 11.35 -10.51 -2.64
CA PHE A 112 11.64 -9.97 -3.98
C PHE A 112 12.39 -8.64 -3.95
N ALA A 113 12.04 -7.74 -3.04
CA ALA A 113 12.52 -6.36 -3.06
C ALA A 113 13.74 -6.09 -2.18
N ALA A 114 13.86 -6.75 -1.03
CA ALA A 114 14.88 -6.45 -0.03
C ALA A 114 15.94 -7.55 0.16
N ASN A 115 15.69 -8.80 -0.26
CA ASN A 115 16.56 -9.98 0.00
C ASN A 115 16.99 -10.13 1.48
N LYS A 116 16.25 -9.56 2.43
CA LYS A 116 16.55 -9.73 3.84
C LYS A 116 15.75 -10.94 4.33
N SER A 117 16.42 -11.92 4.95
CA SER A 117 15.72 -12.80 5.89
C SER A 117 15.21 -11.86 6.97
N ALA A 118 13.90 -11.70 6.99
CA ALA A 118 13.29 -10.58 7.68
C ALA A 118 13.24 -10.81 9.21
N GLY A 119 13.83 -11.91 9.70
CA GLY A 119 13.84 -12.28 11.11
C GLY A 119 12.45 -12.70 11.61
N TYR A 120 11.49 -12.84 10.71
CA TYR A 120 10.13 -13.30 10.98
C TYR A 120 10.01 -14.81 10.76
N GLU A 121 9.04 -15.42 11.44
CA GLU A 121 8.67 -16.82 11.21
C GLU A 121 8.06 -16.96 9.81
N GLU A 122 8.69 -17.81 8.98
CA GLU A 122 8.20 -18.13 7.65
C GLU A 122 7.53 -19.51 7.68
N SER A 123 6.35 -19.63 7.08
CA SER A 123 5.74 -20.95 6.88
C SER A 123 6.58 -21.79 5.91
N ALA A 124 6.46 -23.12 5.99
CA ALA A 124 7.14 -24.02 5.06
C ALA A 124 6.82 -23.68 3.58
N GLU A 125 5.61 -23.20 3.32
CA GLU A 125 5.16 -22.78 1.99
C GLU A 125 5.91 -21.53 1.49
N VAL A 126 6.12 -20.55 2.37
CA VAL A 126 6.89 -19.33 2.05
C VAL A 126 8.36 -19.67 1.85
N ALA A 127 8.95 -20.48 2.73
CA ALA A 127 10.34 -20.90 2.63
C ALA A 127 10.62 -21.65 1.30
N GLU A 128 9.69 -22.51 0.88
CA GLU A 128 9.79 -23.27 -0.37
C GLU A 128 9.74 -22.36 -1.59
N ARG A 129 8.84 -21.38 -1.61
CA ARG A 129 8.73 -20.36 -2.66
C ARG A 129 9.94 -19.43 -2.70
N ARG A 130 10.42 -18.99 -1.53
CA ARG A 130 11.64 -18.19 -1.38
C ARG A 130 12.86 -18.93 -1.94
N SER A 131 13.00 -20.22 -1.66
CA SER A 131 14.09 -21.06 -2.21
C SER A 131 14.04 -21.15 -3.74
N ARG A 132 12.85 -21.11 -4.34
CA ARG A 132 12.69 -21.05 -5.81
C ARG A 132 13.11 -19.67 -6.35
N MET A 133 12.76 -18.59 -5.66
CA MET A 133 13.19 -17.22 -6.01
C MET A 133 14.71 -17.07 -5.91
N GLU A 134 15.33 -17.69 -4.92
CA GLU A 134 16.79 -17.72 -4.74
C GLU A 134 17.47 -18.41 -5.92
N ARG A 135 17.04 -19.64 -6.28
CA ARG A 135 17.59 -20.37 -7.43
C ARG A 135 17.42 -19.62 -8.75
N ALA A 136 16.38 -18.79 -8.87
CA ALA A 136 16.14 -17.94 -10.03
C ALA A 136 16.91 -16.61 -10.02
N GLY A 137 17.62 -16.28 -8.92
CA GLY A 137 18.35 -15.03 -8.76
C GLY A 137 17.44 -13.80 -8.58
N TRP A 138 16.23 -13.98 -8.05
CA TRP A 138 15.22 -12.91 -7.96
C TRP A 138 15.17 -12.21 -6.60
N LEU A 139 15.79 -12.77 -5.57
CA LEU A 139 15.78 -12.17 -4.24
C LEU A 139 16.47 -10.80 -4.23
N GLY A 140 15.75 -9.77 -3.79
CA GLY A 140 16.21 -8.37 -3.71
C GLY A 140 16.49 -7.68 -5.04
N THR A 141 16.14 -8.31 -6.16
CA THR A 141 16.36 -7.71 -7.49
C THR A 141 15.12 -7.02 -8.04
N VAL A 142 13.95 -7.28 -7.45
CA VAL A 142 12.65 -6.78 -7.92
C VAL A 142 12.19 -5.64 -7.02
N ARG A 143 12.60 -4.41 -7.35
CA ARG A 143 12.35 -3.24 -6.51
C ARG A 143 11.02 -2.53 -6.81
N HIS A 144 10.49 -2.74 -8.02
CA HIS A 144 9.28 -2.09 -8.51
C HIS A 144 8.23 -3.11 -8.95
N TRP A 145 6.97 -2.74 -8.89
CA TRP A 145 5.84 -3.59 -9.29
C TRP A 145 5.96 -4.07 -10.73
N GLU A 146 6.40 -3.18 -11.63
CA GLU A 146 6.63 -3.47 -13.04
C GLU A 146 7.78 -4.47 -13.27
N ASP A 147 8.66 -4.67 -12.28
CA ASP A 147 9.74 -5.67 -12.36
C ASP A 147 9.26 -7.09 -12.01
N LEU A 148 8.02 -7.25 -11.52
CA LEU A 148 7.37 -8.57 -11.29
C LEU A 148 6.94 -9.26 -12.59
N ASN A 149 6.94 -8.52 -13.71
CA ASN A 149 6.65 -9.04 -15.03
C ASN A 149 7.51 -10.28 -15.34
N GLY A 150 6.86 -11.39 -15.68
CA GLY A 150 7.51 -12.68 -15.95
C GLY A 150 8.13 -13.40 -14.75
N LYS A 151 8.05 -12.82 -13.54
CA LYS A 151 8.56 -13.42 -12.29
C LYS A 151 7.44 -13.90 -11.37
N TRP A 152 6.33 -13.16 -11.32
CA TRP A 152 5.18 -13.50 -10.49
C TRP A 152 4.12 -14.34 -11.24
N GLN A 153 3.61 -13.80 -12.35
CA GLN A 153 2.65 -14.48 -13.23
C GLN A 153 3.23 -14.65 -14.65
N LEU A 154 2.48 -15.38 -15.51
CA LEU A 154 2.69 -15.68 -16.95
C LEU A 154 3.71 -14.77 -17.68
N PRO A 155 4.44 -15.29 -18.69
CA PRO A 155 5.25 -14.43 -19.56
C PRO A 155 4.38 -13.31 -20.14
N GLY A 156 4.82 -12.07 -19.93
CA GLY A 156 4.08 -10.86 -20.28
C GLY A 156 4.77 -9.63 -19.71
N SER A 157 4.53 -8.48 -20.33
CA SER A 157 5.19 -7.21 -20.01
C SER A 157 4.27 -6.18 -19.36
N LYS A 158 3.03 -6.57 -19.03
CA LYS A 158 1.98 -5.66 -18.53
C LYS A 158 1.47 -5.98 -17.12
N TYR A 159 1.84 -7.11 -16.53
CA TYR A 159 1.32 -7.54 -15.23
C TYR A 159 1.50 -6.47 -14.14
N GLY A 160 2.73 -5.99 -13.96
CA GLY A 160 2.99 -4.95 -12.95
C GLY A 160 2.34 -3.61 -13.31
N GLN A 161 2.24 -3.29 -14.60
CA GLN A 161 1.56 -2.07 -15.08
C GLN A 161 0.07 -2.12 -14.80
N ASP A 162 -0.57 -3.28 -14.97
CA ASP A 162 -2.00 -3.47 -14.70
C ASP A 162 -2.30 -3.34 -13.20
N ILE A 163 -1.42 -3.86 -12.34
CA ILE A 163 -1.52 -3.66 -10.87
C ILE A 163 -1.40 -2.17 -10.52
N VAL A 164 -0.39 -1.49 -11.07
CA VAL A 164 -0.18 -0.05 -10.85
C VAL A 164 -1.38 0.77 -11.37
N ALA A 165 -1.96 0.38 -12.50
CA ALA A 165 -3.16 1.02 -13.03
C ALA A 165 -4.37 0.84 -12.11
N ILE A 166 -4.56 -0.34 -11.53
CA ILE A 166 -5.60 -0.57 -10.51
C ILE A 166 -5.39 0.33 -9.30
N TRP A 167 -4.15 0.42 -8.79
CA TRP A 167 -3.83 1.27 -7.65
C TRP A 167 -4.08 2.75 -7.95
N ARG A 168 -3.66 3.27 -9.11
CA ARG A 168 -3.95 4.64 -9.53
C ARG A 168 -5.46 4.90 -9.62
N GLY A 169 -6.20 3.99 -10.25
CA GLY A 169 -7.66 4.06 -10.32
C GLY A 169 -8.32 4.03 -8.94
N MET A 170 -7.77 3.30 -7.98
CA MET A 170 -8.22 3.28 -6.58
C MET A 170 -7.96 4.60 -5.86
N MET A 171 -6.80 5.22 -6.09
CA MET A 171 -6.44 6.52 -5.51
C MET A 171 -7.27 7.67 -6.08
N GLU A 172 -7.58 7.64 -7.38
CA GLU A 172 -8.37 8.67 -8.07
C GLU A 172 -9.88 8.49 -7.89
N TRP A 173 -10.32 7.35 -7.35
CA TRP A 173 -11.75 7.05 -7.22
C TRP A 173 -12.43 7.90 -6.14
N SER A 174 -13.50 8.62 -6.51
CA SER A 174 -14.26 9.53 -5.64
C SER A 174 -15.69 9.01 -5.35
N GLY A 175 -15.86 7.71 -5.16
CA GLY A 175 -17.18 7.11 -4.83
C GLY A 175 -17.49 7.08 -3.33
N LYS A 176 -18.68 6.59 -2.96
CA LYS A 176 -19.12 6.46 -1.55
C LYS A 176 -18.09 5.64 -0.75
N GLY A 177 -17.59 6.20 0.36
CA GLY A 177 -16.48 5.64 1.16
C GLY A 177 -15.18 6.47 1.11
N GLU A 178 -15.22 7.64 0.48
CA GLU A 178 -14.09 8.56 0.39
C GLU A 178 -13.68 9.10 1.77
N VAL A 179 -12.54 8.65 2.29
CA VAL A 179 -11.84 9.32 3.40
C VAL A 179 -10.61 10.01 2.81
N HIS A 180 -10.56 11.35 2.93
CA HIS A 180 -9.37 12.13 2.60
C HIS A 180 -8.28 11.82 3.64
N VAL A 181 -7.13 11.36 3.17
CA VAL A 181 -5.94 11.24 4.03
C VAL A 181 -5.24 12.58 3.99
N ASP A 182 -5.35 13.35 5.08
CA ASP A 182 -4.46 14.47 5.30
C ASP A 182 -3.05 13.89 5.50
N ILE A 183 -2.25 13.92 4.43
CA ILE A 183 -0.82 13.67 4.55
C ILE A 183 -0.27 14.87 5.31
N GLU A 184 -0.21 14.77 6.64
CA GLU A 184 0.53 15.71 7.46
C GLU A 184 1.95 15.77 6.92
N THR A 185 2.23 16.86 6.21
CA THR A 185 3.56 17.18 5.74
C THR A 185 4.34 17.46 7.00
N GLN A 186 5.33 16.62 7.33
CA GLN A 186 6.26 16.94 8.40
C GLN A 186 6.99 18.23 8.03
N GLN A 187 6.48 19.35 8.51
CA GLN A 187 7.16 20.62 8.54
C GLN A 187 8.22 20.53 9.63
N THR A 188 9.48 20.45 9.23
CA THR A 188 10.61 20.70 10.13
C THR A 188 10.53 22.14 10.64
N PRO A 189 10.58 22.38 11.96
CA PRO A 189 10.54 23.72 12.51
C PRO A 189 11.95 24.31 12.43
N GLU A 190 12.29 24.96 11.31
CA GLU A 190 13.50 25.78 11.23
C GLU A 190 13.17 27.20 10.77
N ASP A 191 13.48 28.12 11.70
CA ASP A 191 13.78 29.53 11.55
C ASP A 191 12.62 30.55 11.45
N ARG A 192 12.12 30.94 12.63
CA ARG A 192 11.59 32.31 12.84
C ARG A 192 12.08 32.88 14.18
N SER A 193 13.22 33.54 14.13
CA SER A 193 13.57 34.69 14.98
C SER A 193 14.22 35.71 14.04
N LEU A 194 13.97 37.02 14.01
CA LEU A 194 13.58 38.02 15.01
C LEU A 194 13.01 39.26 14.29
N GLY A 195 12.26 40.10 15.04
CA GLY A 195 11.92 41.49 14.73
C GLY A 195 10.41 41.70 14.53
N ASP A 196 9.67 42.56 15.21
CA ASP A 196 10.03 43.65 16.13
C ASP A 196 8.85 43.96 17.06
N THR A 197 9.17 44.63 18.16
CA THR A 197 8.32 44.98 19.29
C THR A 197 7.60 46.31 19.07
N LYS A 198 6.28 46.40 19.33
CA LYS A 198 5.62 47.29 20.33
C LYS A 198 4.15 47.66 20.05
N THR A 199 3.34 47.41 21.09
CA THR A 199 2.30 48.28 21.70
C THR A 199 0.92 48.45 21.05
N GLY A 200 -0.13 48.13 21.84
CA GLY A 200 -1.52 48.63 21.70
C GLY A 200 -2.58 47.56 21.99
N SER A 201 -2.83 47.18 23.25
CA SER A 201 -3.97 47.67 24.06
C SER A 201 -5.37 47.14 23.70
N ILE A 202 -5.84 46.20 24.55
CA ILE A 202 -7.17 46.12 25.20
C ILE A 202 -8.40 45.57 24.44
N MET A 203 -9.04 44.61 25.14
CA MET A 203 -10.46 44.22 25.23
C MET A 203 -11.00 42.98 24.47
N SER A 204 -11.12 41.90 25.26
CA SER A 204 -12.36 41.19 25.63
C SER A 204 -13.37 40.81 24.54
N ARG A 205 -13.59 39.49 24.37
CA ARG A 205 -14.88 38.88 24.74
C ARG A 205 -14.85 37.36 24.79
N VAL A 206 -15.01 36.83 26.01
CA VAL A 206 -15.46 35.47 26.29
C VAL A 206 -16.99 35.42 26.16
N SER A 207 -17.54 34.43 25.48
CA SER A 207 -18.94 33.97 25.63
C SER A 207 -19.01 32.52 25.17
N ARG A 208 -18.79 31.57 26.09
CA ARG A 208 -19.80 30.81 26.86
C ARG A 208 -20.73 29.95 26.00
N PHE A 209 -20.37 28.66 25.99
CA PHE A 209 -21.25 27.50 25.91
C PHE A 209 -22.54 27.69 26.72
N ARG A 210 -23.69 27.34 26.13
CA ARG A 210 -24.88 26.97 26.87
C ARG A 210 -25.53 25.77 26.21
N ALA A 211 -25.51 24.65 26.93
CA ALA A 211 -26.36 23.50 26.72
C ALA A 211 -27.81 23.87 27.05
N ALA A 212 -28.76 23.31 26.30
CA ALA A 212 -30.14 23.18 26.73
C ALA A 212 -30.66 21.80 26.27
N ARG A 213 -30.71 20.86 27.22
CA ARG A 213 -31.71 19.78 27.21
C ARG A 213 -33.04 20.41 27.64
N THR A 214 -34.12 20.16 26.93
CA THR A 214 -35.41 19.81 27.56
C THR A 214 -36.29 19.07 26.56
N CYS A 215 -36.87 17.98 27.05
CA CYS A 215 -37.87 17.13 26.42
C CYS A 215 -39.22 17.84 26.28
N TYR A 216 -40.05 17.43 25.31
CA TYR A 216 -41.40 16.84 25.48
C TYR A 216 -42.22 16.97 24.18
N GLY A 217 -42.99 15.93 23.89
CA GLY A 217 -43.94 15.83 22.77
C GLY A 217 -44.17 14.38 22.41
#